data_AF-A0A351BG20-F1
#
_entry.id   AF-A0A351BG20-F1
#
_cell.length_a   1.000
_cell.length_b   1.000
_cell.length_c   1.000
_cell.angle_alpha   90.00
_cell.angle_beta   90.00
_cell.angle_gamma   90.00
#
_symmetry.space_group_name_H-M   'P 1'
#
loop_
_entity.id
_entity.type
_entity.pdbx_description
1 polymer ?
#
loop_
_entity_poly.entity_id
_entity_poly.type
_entity_poly.pdbx_seq_one_letter_code
_entity_poly.pdbx_strand_id
1 'polypeptide(L)'
;MNKAFVREAAGDDDNDEDEALDSALRLPQGTRNYITPAGHARLRAELEQLLRVERPQVVSVVQWAAANGDRSENADYIYGKRRLREIDRRIRFLTRRLDLAEVVDPARREDTEQVFFG
;
A
#
# COMPACT_ATOMS: atom_id res chain seq x y z
N MET A 1 21.47 10.64 -40.31
CA MET A 1 22.10 10.42 -38.99
C MET A 1 21.18 11.07 -37.98
N ASN A 2 20.28 10.26 -37.42
CA ASN A 2 19.10 10.75 -36.74
C ASN A 2 19.44 10.73 -35.25
N LYS A 3 19.58 11.92 -34.64
CA LYS A 3 19.73 12.05 -33.19
C LYS A 3 18.46 11.53 -32.54
N ALA A 4 18.54 10.31 -32.02
CA ALA A 4 17.59 9.80 -31.06
C ALA A 4 17.68 10.68 -29.81
N PHE A 5 16.73 11.58 -29.66
CA PHE A 5 16.42 12.18 -28.37
C PHE A 5 15.82 11.05 -27.52
N VAL A 6 16.67 10.43 -26.71
CA VAL A 6 16.26 9.59 -25.59
C VAL A 6 15.51 10.51 -24.64
N ARG A 7 14.18 10.42 -24.66
CA ARG A 7 13.33 10.93 -23.60
C ARG A 7 13.58 10.02 -22.41
N GLU A 8 14.45 10.43 -21.49
CA GLU A 8 14.41 9.86 -20.14
C GLU A 8 13.03 10.19 -19.57
N ALA A 9 12.17 9.17 -19.50
CA ALA A 9 10.91 9.24 -18.80
C ALA A 9 11.18 9.28 -17.29
N ALA A 10 11.76 10.38 -16.81
CA ALA A 10 11.72 10.73 -15.41
C ALA A 10 10.36 11.40 -15.11
N GLY A 11 9.30 10.61 -15.19
CA GLY A 11 7.94 11.10 -14.98
C GLY A 11 6.92 9.98 -15.03
N ASP A 12 6.48 9.56 -13.85
CA ASP A 12 5.20 8.88 -13.59
C ASP A 12 5.06 7.38 -13.93
N ASP A 13 6.16 6.63 -14.12
CA ASP A 13 6.14 5.19 -14.43
C ASP A 13 5.80 4.28 -13.21
N ASP A 14 5.95 4.79 -11.98
CA ASP A 14 5.65 4.01 -10.75
C ASP A 14 4.13 3.71 -10.61
N ASN A 15 3.25 4.54 -11.20
CA ASN A 15 1.80 4.32 -11.17
C ASN A 15 1.36 3.16 -12.09
N ASP A 16 2.06 2.94 -13.20
CA ASP A 16 1.76 1.88 -14.17
C ASP A 16 2.20 0.50 -13.64
N GLU A 17 3.34 0.42 -12.95
CA GLU A 17 3.76 -0.80 -12.24
C GLU A 17 2.84 -1.13 -11.04
N ASP A 18 2.37 -0.09 -10.33
CA ASP A 18 1.39 -0.20 -9.25
C ASP A 18 0.07 -0.83 -9.73
N GLU A 19 -0.42 -0.42 -10.89
CA GLU A 19 -1.65 -0.96 -11.49
C GLU A 19 -1.47 -2.41 -11.94
N ALA A 20 -0.29 -2.75 -12.46
CA ALA A 20 0.05 -4.09 -12.93
C ALA A 20 0.15 -5.13 -11.79
N LEU A 21 0.75 -4.78 -10.64
CA LEU A 21 0.83 -5.67 -9.48
C LEU A 21 -0.53 -5.84 -8.78
N ASP A 22 -1.32 -4.78 -8.71
CA ASP A 22 -2.69 -4.81 -8.16
C ASP A 22 -3.59 -5.70 -9.03
N SER A 23 -3.39 -5.70 -10.36
CA SER A 23 -4.10 -6.54 -11.34
C SER A 23 -3.98 -8.04 -11.07
N ALA A 24 -2.77 -8.53 -10.76
CA ALA A 24 -2.51 -9.95 -10.51
C ALA A 24 -3.17 -10.49 -9.22
N LEU A 25 -3.49 -9.60 -8.28
CA LEU A 25 -4.13 -9.94 -7.00
C LEU A 25 -5.63 -9.65 -6.98
N ARG A 26 -6.23 -9.24 -8.11
CA ARG A 26 -7.67 -8.97 -8.17
C ARG A 26 -8.46 -10.25 -8.01
N LEU A 27 -9.42 -10.22 -7.10
CA LEU A 27 -10.43 -11.27 -7.01
C LEU A 27 -11.24 -11.30 -8.32
N PRO A 28 -11.70 -12.49 -8.75
CA PRO A 28 -12.59 -12.59 -9.90
C PRO A 28 -13.82 -11.72 -9.71
N GLN A 29 -14.30 -11.10 -10.79
CA GLN A 29 -15.50 -10.27 -10.75
C GLN A 29 -16.67 -11.03 -10.12
N GLY A 30 -17.36 -10.43 -9.15
CA GLY A 30 -18.46 -11.04 -8.40
C GLY A 30 -18.04 -11.84 -7.16
N THR A 31 -16.74 -11.95 -6.85
CA THR A 31 -16.25 -12.64 -5.65
C THR A 31 -16.20 -11.68 -4.45
N ARG A 32 -16.84 -12.05 -3.34
CA ARG A 32 -16.79 -11.30 -2.07
C ARG A 32 -15.46 -11.55 -1.36
N ASN A 33 -14.82 -10.49 -0.87
CA ASN A 33 -13.53 -10.57 -0.16
C ASN A 33 -13.76 -10.89 1.32
N TYR A 34 -13.91 -12.16 1.66
CA TYR A 34 -14.16 -12.56 3.05
C TYR A 34 -12.91 -12.42 3.92
N ILE A 35 -13.09 -11.93 5.15
CA ILE A 35 -12.02 -11.83 6.15
C ILE A 35 -12.54 -12.19 7.54
N THR A 36 -11.71 -12.83 8.37
CA THR A 36 -12.07 -13.08 9.77
C THR A 36 -12.01 -11.78 10.60
N PRO A 37 -12.74 -11.67 11.72
CA PRO A 37 -12.67 -10.48 12.58
C PRO A 37 -11.26 -10.17 13.06
N ALA A 38 -10.48 -11.21 13.42
CA ALA A 38 -9.09 -11.07 13.83
C ALA A 38 -8.20 -10.56 12.69
N GLY A 39 -8.37 -11.09 11.47
CA GLY A 39 -7.64 -10.61 10.28
C GLY A 39 -7.96 -9.14 9.99
N HIS A 40 -9.23 -8.77 10.02
CA HIS A 40 -9.67 -7.40 9.84
C HIS A 40 -9.05 -6.46 10.89
N ALA A 41 -9.06 -6.84 12.17
CA ALA A 41 -8.50 -6.03 13.25
C ALA A 41 -7.00 -5.77 13.04
N ARG A 42 -6.24 -6.78 12.59
CA ARG A 42 -4.80 -6.65 12.30
C ARG A 42 -4.53 -5.68 11.15
N LEU A 43 -5.26 -5.80 10.04
CA LEU A 43 -5.09 -4.89 8.90
C LEU A 43 -5.46 -3.44 9.28
N ARG A 44 -6.52 -3.26 10.07
CA ARG A 44 -6.91 -1.93 10.58
C ARG A 44 -5.82 -1.35 11.49
N ALA A 45 -5.27 -2.15 12.40
CA ALA A 45 -4.19 -1.71 13.29
C ALA A 45 -2.92 -1.32 12.52
N GLU A 46 -2.55 -2.09 11.49
CA GLU A 46 -1.44 -1.76 10.60
C GLU A 46 -1.68 -0.43 9.87
N LEU A 47 -2.86 -0.26 9.28
CA LEU A 47 -3.24 0.99 8.59
C LEU A 47 -3.15 2.20 9.55
N GLU A 48 -3.64 2.05 10.78
CA GLU A 48 -3.60 3.08 11.80
C GLU A 48 -2.16 3.45 12.18
N GLN A 49 -1.30 2.45 12.40
CA GLN A 49 0.12 2.65 12.70
C GLN A 49 0.82 3.43 11.58
N LEU A 50 0.58 3.05 10.32
CA LEU A 50 1.17 3.73 9.16
C LEU A 50 0.73 5.20 9.08
N LEU A 51 -0.56 5.47 9.29
CA LEU A 51 -1.13 6.82 9.17
C LEU A 51 -0.75 7.74 10.34
N ARG A 52 -0.80 7.23 11.57
CA ARG A 52 -0.66 8.06 12.79
C ARG A 52 0.77 8.17 13.27
N VAL A 53 1.61 7.19 12.97
CA VAL A 53 2.97 7.09 13.53
C VAL A 53 4.02 7.19 12.44
N GLU A 54 4.09 6.20 11.54
CA GLU A 54 5.22 6.10 10.61
C GLU A 54 5.24 7.22 9.56
N ARG A 55 4.10 7.48 8.90
CA ARG A 55 4.03 8.48 7.84
C ARG A 55 4.41 9.88 8.34
N PRO A 56 3.85 10.40 9.46
CA PRO A 56 4.26 11.70 10.00
C PRO A 56 5.75 11.77 10.38
N GLN A 57 6.30 10.70 10.96
CA GLN A 57 7.72 10.63 11.32
C GLN A 57 8.60 10.74 10.07
N VAL A 58 8.33 9.95 9.03
CA VAL A 58 9.11 9.98 7.78
C VAL A 58 8.99 11.34 7.08
N VAL A 59 7.80 11.94 7.06
CA VAL A 59 7.60 13.29 6.51
C VAL A 59 8.45 14.32 7.25
N SER A 60 8.49 14.26 8.58
CA SER A 60 9.31 15.19 9.38
C SER A 60 10.82 15.05 9.07
N VAL A 61 11.31 13.81 8.90
CA VAL A 61 12.70 13.53 8.53
C VAL A 61 13.02 14.06 7.13
N VAL A 62 12.14 13.79 6.15
CA VAL A 62 12.30 14.30 4.77
C VAL A 62 12.30 15.82 4.73
N GLN A 63 11.43 16.46 5.51
CA GLN A 63 11.36 17.92 5.59
C GLN A 63 12.63 18.52 6.21
N TRP A 64 13.14 17.92 7.28
CA TRP A 64 14.40 18.32 7.90
C TRP A 64 15.58 18.13 6.93
N ALA A 65 15.67 16.98 6.28
CA ALA A 65 16.72 16.68 5.30
C ALA A 65 16.68 17.67 4.12
N ALA A 66 15.49 18.03 3.65
CA ALA A 66 15.29 19.02 2.58
C ALA A 66 15.69 20.46 2.98
N ALA A 67 15.77 20.76 4.28
CA ALA A 67 16.20 22.07 4.79
C ALA A 67 17.73 22.17 4.96
N ASN A 68 18.43 21.04 5.06
CA ASN A 68 19.87 20.98 5.40
C ASN A 68 20.83 20.85 4.21
N GLY A 69 20.35 20.82 2.95
CA GLY A 69 21.25 20.75 1.80
C GLY A 69 20.59 20.45 0.46
N ASP A 70 21.43 20.10 -0.52
CA ASP A 70 20.99 19.67 -1.85
C ASP A 70 20.24 18.33 -1.76
N ARG A 71 19.02 18.33 -2.28
CA ARG A 71 18.12 17.17 -2.31
C ARG A 71 18.66 16.02 -3.18
N SER A 72 19.50 16.32 -4.16
CA SER A 72 20.06 15.33 -5.07
C SER A 72 21.24 14.54 -4.47
N GLU A 73 21.91 15.11 -3.47
CA GLU A 73 23.08 14.51 -2.82
C GLU A 73 22.79 14.03 -1.39
N ASN A 74 21.74 14.57 -0.75
CA ASN A 74 21.37 14.20 0.60
C ASN A 74 20.74 12.80 0.66
N ALA A 75 21.48 11.83 1.20
CA ALA A 75 21.04 10.46 1.40
C ALA A 75 19.74 10.36 2.23
N ASP A 76 19.59 11.14 3.31
CA ASP A 76 18.40 11.11 4.18
C ASP A 76 17.15 11.54 3.41
N TYR A 77 17.29 12.52 2.52
CA TYR A 77 16.19 12.95 1.66
C TYR A 77 15.80 11.84 0.66
N ILE A 78 16.78 11.25 -0.03
CA ILE A 78 16.54 10.19 -1.02
C ILE A 78 15.87 8.97 -0.37
N TYR A 79 16.44 8.47 0.73
CA TYR A 79 15.90 7.32 1.45
C TYR A 79 14.54 7.63 2.07
N GLY A 80 14.37 8.80 2.68
CA GLY A 80 13.08 9.21 3.25
C GLY A 80 11.99 9.32 2.18
N LYS A 81 12.30 9.84 0.99
CA LYS A 81 11.36 9.89 -0.14
C LYS A 81 11.00 8.51 -0.67
N ARG A 82 11.93 7.56 -0.69
CA ARG A 82 11.64 6.16 -1.05
C ARG A 82 10.73 5.52 -0.01
N ARG A 83 11.06 5.65 1.28
CA ARG A 83 10.26 5.10 2.38
C ARG A 83 8.85 5.68 2.42
N LEU A 84 8.70 6.98 2.15
CA LEU A 84 7.38 7.62 2.08
C LEU A 84 6.51 7.01 0.99
N ARG A 85 7.08 6.70 -0.19
CA ARG A 85 6.37 6.00 -1.28
C ARG A 85 5.94 4.60 -0.88
N GLU A 86 6.82 3.83 -0.22
CA GLU A 86 6.50 2.50 0.30
C GLU A 86 5.30 2.54 1.27
N ILE A 87 5.31 3.50 2.20
CA ILE A 87 4.22 3.69 3.17
C ILE A 87 2.92 4.06 2.46
N ASP A 88 2.95 5.03 1.54
CA ASP A 88 1.76 5.46 0.81
C ASP A 88 1.18 4.32 -0.04
N ARG A 89 2.04 3.48 -0.66
CA ARG A 89 1.63 2.27 -1.38
C ARG A 89 0.92 1.28 -0.46
N ARG A 90 1.49 1.02 0.71
CA ARG A 90 0.93 0.08 1.68
C ARG A 90 -0.42 0.57 2.23
N ILE A 91 -0.53 1.87 2.52
CA ILE A 91 -1.78 2.50 2.94
C ILE A 91 -2.85 2.30 1.86
N ARG A 92 -2.54 2.61 0.60
CA ARG A 92 -3.48 2.48 -0.53
C ARG A 92 -3.98 1.03 -0.67
N PHE A 93 -3.07 0.06 -0.59
CA PHE A 93 -3.41 -1.36 -0.61
C PHE A 93 -4.33 -1.77 0.55
N LEU A 94 -3.99 -1.38 1.79
CA LEU A 94 -4.77 -1.74 2.97
C LEU A 94 -6.16 -1.12 2.94
N THR A 95 -6.27 0.17 2.57
CA THR A 95 -7.56 0.88 2.45
C THR A 95 -8.48 0.16 1.46
N ARG A 96 -8.02 -0.07 0.22
CA ARG A 96 -8.84 -0.78 -0.79
C ARG A 96 -9.29 -2.16 -0.31
N ARG A 97 -8.38 -2.90 0.33
CA ARG A 97 -8.67 -4.26 0.80
C ARG A 97 -9.66 -4.27 1.96
N LEU A 98 -9.59 -3.30 2.87
CA LEU A 98 -10.56 -3.11 3.95
C LEU A 98 -11.92 -2.65 3.43
N ASP A 99 -11.96 -1.76 2.44
CA ASP A 99 -13.21 -1.26 1.84
C ASP A 99 -13.99 -2.37 1.14
N LEU A 100 -13.29 -3.30 0.49
CA LEU A 100 -13.89 -4.45 -0.20
C LEU A 100 -14.20 -5.63 0.74
N ALA A 101 -13.72 -5.60 1.99
CA ALA A 101 -13.76 -6.76 2.88
C ALA A 101 -15.15 -7.00 3.50
N GLU A 102 -15.62 -8.25 3.46
CA GLU A 102 -16.79 -8.72 4.19
C GLU A 102 -16.33 -9.54 5.40
N VAL A 103 -16.61 -9.06 6.60
CA VAL A 103 -16.19 -9.73 7.83
C VAL A 103 -17.11 -10.91 8.13
N VAL A 104 -16.54 -12.11 8.17
CA VAL A 104 -17.27 -13.36 8.47
C VAL A 104 -16.64 -14.03 9.68
N ASP A 105 -17.47 -14.30 10.70
CA ASP A 105 -17.08 -15.00 11.91
C ASP A 105 -17.48 -16.49 11.81
N PRO A 106 -16.52 -17.43 11.66
CA PRO A 106 -16.84 -18.85 11.55
C PRO A 106 -17.47 -19.41 12.84
N ALA A 107 -17.23 -18.81 14.01
CA ALA A 107 -17.73 -19.31 15.28
C ALA A 107 -19.23 -19.06 15.51
N ARG A 108 -19.85 -18.16 14.71
CA ARG A 108 -21.28 -17.83 14.82
C ARG A 108 -22.16 -18.62 13.86
N ARG A 109 -21.58 -19.60 13.16
CA ARG A 109 -22.26 -20.33 12.10
C ARG A 109 -23.03 -21.53 12.67
N GLU A 110 -24.18 -21.81 12.08
CA GLU A 110 -24.96 -23.01 12.42
C GLU A 110 -24.25 -24.27 11.91
N ASP A 111 -24.51 -25.41 12.57
CA ASP A 111 -23.97 -26.70 12.16
C ASP A 111 -24.51 -27.09 10.78
N THR A 112 -23.60 -27.35 9.84
CA THR A 112 -23.92 -27.77 8.47
C THR A 112 -23.05 -28.93 8.04
N GLU A 113 -23.59 -29.84 7.22
CA GLU A 113 -22.85 -30.99 6.66
C GLU A 113 -21.78 -30.60 5.61
N GLN A 114 -21.69 -29.31 5.28
CA GLN A 114 -20.74 -28.77 4.30
C GLN A 114 -19.57 -28.06 4.99
N VAL A 115 -18.36 -28.30 4.47
CA VAL A 115 -17.14 -27.61 4.92
C VAL A 115 -16.99 -26.29 4.19
N PHE A 116 -16.83 -25.21 4.95
CA PHE A 116 -16.53 -23.88 4.44
C PHE A 116 -15.15 -23.44 4.93
N PHE A 117 -14.43 -22.69 4.11
CA PHE A 117 -13.13 -22.15 4.49
C PHE A 117 -13.31 -20.88 5.34
N GLY A 118 -12.67 -20.85 6.52
CA GLY A 118 -12.72 -19.74 7.48
C GLY A 118 -11.89 -20.01 8.72
#